data_AF-A0A6P0TB41-F1
#
_entry.id   AF-A0A6P0TB41-F1
#
_cell.length_a   1.000
_cell.length_b   1.000
_cell.length_c   1.000
_cell.angle_alpha   90.00
_cell.angle_beta   90.00
_cell.angle_gamma   90.00
#
_symmetry.space_group_name_H-M   'P 1'
#
loop_
_entity.id
_entity.type
_entity.pdbx_description
1 polymer ?
#
loop_
_entity_poly.entity_id
_entity_poly.type
_entity_poly.pdbx_seq_one_letter_code
_entity_poly.pdbx_strand_id
1 'polypeptide(L)'
;MSVEYKSVQWNRQKLIYDAILLTTVGLYLWAFIAITNNISTDVGSQFDKHGVHMRAYGSAAFLLLHVILSIGPLSRISPKFLPLLFNRR
;
A
#
# COMPACT_ATOMS: atom_id res chain seq x y z
N MET A 1 -18.46 13.25 -30.28
CA MET A 1 -17.10 13.56 -29.78
C MET A 1 -16.44 12.24 -29.43
N SER A 2 -15.60 11.71 -30.34
CA SER A 2 -14.83 10.49 -30.10
C SER A 2 -13.63 10.86 -29.23
N VAL A 3 -13.71 10.61 -27.93
CA VAL A 3 -12.54 10.75 -27.05
C VAL A 3 -11.69 9.51 -27.25
N GLU A 4 -10.61 9.68 -28.00
CA GLU A 4 -9.59 8.66 -28.20
C GLU A 4 -8.96 8.33 -26.84
N TYR A 5 -9.20 7.11 -26.37
CA TYR A 5 -8.80 6.67 -25.04
C TYR A 5 -7.29 6.50 -24.99
N LYS A 6 -6.57 7.52 -24.48
CA LYS A 6 -5.13 7.42 -24.30
C LYS A 6 -4.82 6.48 -23.14
N SER A 7 -4.30 5.30 -23.45
CA SER A 7 -3.88 4.32 -22.44
C SER A 7 -2.79 4.90 -21.54
N VAL A 8 -3.06 4.91 -20.23
CA VAL A 8 -2.12 5.19 -19.13
C VAL A 8 -1.21 6.40 -19.38
N GLN A 9 -1.67 7.59 -19.00
CA GLN A 9 -0.83 8.79 -18.91
C GLN A 9 0.21 8.60 -17.79
N TRP A 10 1.43 8.22 -18.16
CA TRP A 10 2.59 8.16 -17.26
C TRP A 10 3.07 9.57 -16.94
N ASN A 11 2.44 10.20 -15.93
CA ASN A 11 2.85 11.51 -15.41
C ASN A 11 3.77 11.35 -14.19
N ARG A 12 4.64 12.33 -13.92
CA ARG A 12 5.55 12.33 -12.74
C ARG A 12 4.80 12.11 -11.42
N GLN A 13 3.60 12.68 -11.29
CA GLN A 13 2.75 12.51 -10.10
C GLN A 13 2.31 11.05 -9.91
N LYS A 14 2.01 10.34 -11.01
CA LYS A 14 1.63 8.93 -10.97
C LYS A 14 2.79 8.03 -10.58
N LEU A 15 3.99 8.32 -11.08
CA LEU A 15 5.22 7.62 -10.68
C LEU A 15 5.52 7.81 -9.18
N ILE A 16 5.39 9.04 -8.67
CA ILE A 16 5.61 9.32 -7.24
C ILE A 16 4.57 8.57 -6.39
N TYR A 17 3.30 8.56 -6.81
CA TYR A 17 2.25 7.81 -6.12
C TYR A 17 2.59 6.32 -6.03
N ASP A 18 2.93 5.71 -7.17
CA ASP A 18 3.20 4.28 -7.25
C ASP A 18 4.46 3.92 -6.43
N ALA A 19 5.48 4.78 -6.47
CA ALA A 19 6.68 4.62 -5.66
C ALA A 19 6.38 4.69 -4.15
N ILE A 20 5.57 5.65 -3.69
CA ILE A 20 5.18 5.74 -2.27
C ILE A 20 4.36 4.51 -1.85
N LEU A 21 3.43 4.07 -2.70
CA LEU A 21 2.59 2.91 -2.42
C LEU A 21 3.44 1.64 -2.32
N LEU A 22 4.29 1.37 -3.32
CA LEU A 22 5.20 0.23 -3.31
C LEU A 22 6.17 0.25 -2.13
N THR A 23 6.72 1.43 -1.81
CA THR A 23 7.62 1.58 -0.66
C THR A 23 6.89 1.28 0.65
N THR A 24 5.67 1.79 0.82
CA THR A 24 4.88 1.58 2.04
C THR A 24 4.50 0.10 2.20
N VAL A 25 4.05 -0.56 1.13
CA VAL A 25 3.71 -1.99 1.16
C VAL A 25 4.95 -2.84 1.41
N GLY A 26 6.05 -2.56 0.72
CA GLY A 26 7.32 -3.27 0.89
C GLY A 26 7.87 -3.15 2.31
N LEU A 27 7.88 -1.93 2.85
CA LEU A 27 8.35 -1.67 4.22
C LEU A 27 7.45 -2.35 5.25
N TYR A 28 6.13 -2.32 5.07
CA TYR A 28 5.19 -3.01 5.95
C TYR A 28 5.41 -4.54 5.96
N LEU A 29 5.48 -5.16 4.78
CA LEU A 29 5.71 -6.61 4.67
C LEU A 29 7.07 -7.00 5.28
N TRP A 30 8.11 -6.22 5.02
CA TRP A 30 9.43 -6.43 5.59
C TRP A 30 9.40 -6.34 7.12
N ALA A 31 8.78 -5.30 7.68
CA ALA A 31 8.66 -5.11 9.12
C ALA A 31 7.85 -6.25 9.76
N PHE A 32 6.73 -6.66 9.16
CA PHE A 32 5.89 -7.73 9.68
C PHE A 32 6.63 -9.08 9.73
N ILE A 33 7.35 -9.42 8.65
CA ILE A 33 8.14 -10.66 8.59
C ILE A 33 9.32 -10.59 9.55
N ALA A 34 10.03 -9.46 9.61
CA ALA A 34 11.15 -9.28 10.52
C ALA A 34 10.71 -9.41 11.98
N ILE A 35 9.64 -8.72 12.39
CA ILE A 35 9.09 -8.81 13.75
C ILE A 35 8.65 -10.24 14.06
N THR A 36 7.93 -10.90 13.14
CA THR A 36 7.48 -12.28 13.33
C THR A 36 8.66 -13.24 13.51
N ASN A 37 9.71 -13.13 12.69
CA ASN A 37 10.91 -13.98 12.80
C ASN A 37 11.68 -13.74 14.10
N ASN A 38 11.81 -12.48 14.55
CA ASN A 38 12.45 -12.18 15.84
C ASN A 38 11.68 -12.83 16.99
N ILE A 39 10.35 -12.66 17.04
CA ILE A 39 9.48 -13.28 18.05
C ILE A 39 9.54 -14.82 17.98
N SER A 40 9.61 -15.38 16.77
CA SER A 40 9.72 -16.83 16.56
C SER A 40 10.99 -17.43 17.16
N THR A 41 12.09 -16.67 17.09
CA THR A 41 13.39 -17.07 17.62
C THR A 41 13.39 -17.10 19.15
N ASP A 42 12.71 -16.14 19.80
CA ASP A 42 12.62 -16.08 21.27
C ASP A 42 11.70 -17.16 21.88
N VAL A 43 10.64 -17.56 21.17
CA VAL A 43 9.62 -18.50 21.70
C VAL A 43 9.97 -19.97 21.39
N GLY A 44 10.95 -20.23 20.51
CA GLY A 44 11.35 -21.58 20.13
C GLY A 44 10.32 -22.35 19.29
N SER A 45 9.23 -21.71 18.87
CA SER A 45 8.20 -22.31 18.03
C SER A 45 8.50 -22.05 16.55
N GLN A 46 8.63 -23.11 15.77
CA GLN A 46 8.75 -23.02 14.31
C GLN A 46 7.41 -22.63 13.70
N PHE A 47 7.20 -21.33 13.50
CA PHE A 47 6.02 -20.86 12.79
C PHE A 47 6.07 -21.32 11.34
N ASP A 48 4.97 -21.89 10.86
CA ASP A 48 4.83 -22.26 9.46
C ASP A 48 4.94 -21.00 8.59
N LYS A 49 5.94 -20.98 7.72
CA LYS A 49 6.28 -19.82 6.86
C LYS A 49 5.07 -19.43 6.01
N HIS A 50 4.31 -20.41 5.52
CA HIS A 50 3.13 -20.16 4.70
C HIS A 50 2.02 -19.43 5.48
N GLY A 51 1.78 -19.82 6.73
CA GLY A 51 0.81 -19.15 7.60
C GLY A 51 1.19 -17.70 7.94
N VAL A 52 2.48 -17.43 8.16
CA VAL A 52 2.99 -16.07 8.41
C VAL A 52 2.76 -15.17 7.20
N HIS A 53 3.05 -15.67 5.99
CA HIS A 53 2.82 -14.93 4.76
C HIS A 53 1.33 -14.62 4.54
N MET A 54 0.43 -15.58 4.74
CA MET A 54 -1.02 -15.34 4.62
C MET A 54 -1.52 -14.23 5.55
N ARG A 55 -1.05 -14.23 6.81
CA ARG A 55 -1.40 -13.19 7.78
C ARG A 55 -0.85 -11.82 7.38
N ALA A 56 0.40 -11.76 6.94
CA ALA A 56 1.05 -10.53 6.48
C ALA A 56 0.32 -9.90 5.29
N TYR A 57 -0.08 -10.71 4.30
CA TYR A 57 -0.85 -10.22 3.15
C TYR A 57 -2.26 -9.77 3.54
N GLY A 58 -2.93 -10.53 4.42
CA GLY A 58 -4.26 -10.17 4.91
C GLY A 58 -4.27 -8.83 5.64
N SER A 59 -3.33 -8.61 6.57
CA SER A 59 -3.24 -7.34 7.30
C SER A 59 -2.79 -6.18 6.40
N ALA A 60 -1.90 -6.44 5.43
CA ALA A 60 -1.51 -5.45 4.43
C ALA A 60 -2.71 -4.98 3.58
N ALA A 61 -3.59 -5.90 3.17
CA ALA A 61 -4.78 -5.56 2.41
C ALA A 61 -5.74 -4.66 3.20
N PHE A 62 -5.96 -4.94 4.49
CA PHE A 62 -6.78 -4.08 5.35
C PHE A 62 -6.18 -2.68 5.53
N LEU A 63 -4.86 -2.57 5.73
CA LEU A 63 -4.20 -1.27 5.83
C LEU A 63 -4.32 -0.48 4.53
N LEU A 64 -4.09 -1.12 3.38
CA LEU A 64 -4.27 -0.48 2.08
C LEU A 64 -5.70 0.01 1.88
N LEU A 65 -6.69 -0.80 2.24
CA LEU A 65 -8.10 -0.43 2.17
C LEU A 65 -8.40 0.79 3.06
N HIS A 66 -7.85 0.83 4.28
CA HIS A 66 -8.00 1.96 5.20
C HIS A 66 -7.35 3.24 4.66
N VAL A 67 -6.16 3.11 4.07
CA VAL A 67 -5.46 4.22 3.41
C VAL A 67 -6.31 4.75 2.25
N ILE A 68 -6.78 3.88 1.34
CA ILE A 68 -7.61 4.28 0.20
C ILE A 68 -8.90 5.00 0.66
N LEU A 69 -9.57 4.50 1.70
CA LEU A 69 -10.79 5.12 2.24
C LEU A 69 -10.53 6.46 2.94
N SER A 70 -9.44 6.57 3.71
CA SER A 70 -9.09 7.78 4.46
C SER A 70 -8.55 8.93 3.58
N ILE A 71 -8.02 8.61 2.39
CA ILE A 71 -7.59 9.60 1.40
C ILE A 71 -8.74 10.53 0.97
N GLY A 72 -9.96 10.01 0.88
CA GLY A 72 -11.16 10.78 0.54
C GLY A 72 -11.39 12.00 1.45
N PRO A 73 -11.56 11.84 2.77
CA PRO A 73 -11.68 12.95 3.71
C PRO A 73 -10.39 13.79 3.82
N LEU A 74 -9.20 13.20 3.78
CA LEU A 74 -7.94 13.96 3.83
C LEU A 74 -7.80 14.97 2.67
N SER A 75 -8.26 14.60 1.48
CA SER A 75 -8.27 15.49 0.31
C SER A 75 -9.21 16.69 0.45
N ARG A 76 -10.23 16.61 1.33
CA ARG A 76 -11.13 17.73 1.62
C ARG A 76 -10.51 18.75 2.60
N ILE A 77 -9.60 18.32 3.46
CA ILE A 77 -8.98 19.18 4.47
C ILE A 77 -7.73 19.88 3.90
N SER A 78 -7.00 19.24 2.97
CA SER A 78 -5.84 19.86 2.34
C SER A 78 -5.73 19.55 0.84
N PRO A 79 -5.60 20.57 -0.03
CA PRO A 79 -5.42 20.37 -1.48
C PRO A 79 -4.07 19.73 -1.83
N LYS A 80 -3.13 19.58 -0.88
CA LYS A 80 -1.86 18.86 -1.08
C LYS A 80 -2.04 17.37 -1.38
N PHE A 81 -3.22 16.79 -1.10
CA PHE A 81 -3.56 15.39 -1.42
C PHE A 81 -4.29 15.21 -2.76
N LEU A 82 -4.50 16.29 -3.53
CA LEU A 82 -5.02 16.20 -4.90
C LEU A 82 -4.20 15.32 -5.87
N PRO A 83 -2.84 15.24 -5.82
CA PRO A 83 -2.10 14.33 -6.70
C PRO A 83 -2.37 12.84 -6.39
N LEU A 84 -2.93 12.52 -5.23
CA LEU A 84 -3.36 11.16 -4.87
C LEU A 84 -4.71 10.78 -5.52
N LEU A 85 -5.46 11.78 -5.98
CA LEU A 85 -6.73 11.68 -6.71
C LEU A 85 -6.53 11.68 -8.23
N PHE A 86 -5.30 11.46 -8.70
CA PHE A 86 -4.97 11.47 -10.13
C PHE A 86 -5.74 10.41 -10.93
N ASN A 87 -6.23 9.33 -10.29
CA ASN A 87 -7.04 8.31 -10.95
C ASN A 87 -8.50 8.73 -11.22
N ARG A 88 -8.89 10.00 -10.97
CA ARG A 88 -10.26 10.52 -11.21
C ARG A 88 -10.35 11.58 -12.33
N ARG A 89 -9.26 11.94 -12.99
CA ARG A 89 -9.26 12.83 -14.18
C ARG A 89 -8.36 12.24 -15.25
#